data_AF-A0A9E1V780-F1
#
_entry.id   AF-A0A9E1V780-F1
#
_cell.length_a   1.000
_cell.length_b   1.000
_cell.length_c   1.000
_cell.angle_alpha   90.00
_cell.angle_beta   90.00
_cell.angle_gamma   90.00
#
_symmetry.space_group_name_H-M   'P 1'
#
loop_
_entity.id
_entity.type
_entity.pdbx_description
1 polymer ?
#
loop_
_entity_poly.entity_id
_entity_poly.type
_entity_poly.pdbx_seq_one_letter_code
_entity_poly.pdbx_strand_id
1 'polypeptide(L)'
;MATSVEKDQESMAQWLGNVPDKEAVKNFVHGPGIDLLDLRFDINELKTALSDLRQATDFTAAAEADSFGALAVTRRPGVEVPTANDLSGLYWLRADDRYQEEPREEAVNEAAFTELVPTFVGTYFEHVHQELTARFPIGRMRLLWKDLYNCNSWHRDP
;
A
#
# COMPACT_ATOMS: atom_id res chain seq x y z
N MET A 1 -9.40 23.78 19.70
CA MET A 1 -8.23 22.88 19.74
C MET A 1 -8.22 22.13 18.43
N ALA A 2 -7.07 21.93 17.80
CA ALA A 2 -6.98 21.13 16.57
C ALA A 2 -7.45 19.68 16.83
N THR A 3 -8.22 19.14 15.89
CA THR A 3 -8.64 17.74 15.84
C THR A 3 -7.43 16.81 15.67
N SER A 4 -7.62 15.50 15.90
CA SER A 4 -6.54 14.53 15.63
C SER A 4 -6.10 14.57 14.16
N VAL A 5 -7.05 14.71 13.24
CA VAL A 5 -6.78 14.76 11.80
C VAL A 5 -5.93 15.98 11.44
N GLU A 6 -6.30 17.17 11.95
CA GLU A 6 -5.55 18.40 11.68
C GLU A 6 -4.10 18.32 12.19
N LYS A 7 -3.88 17.71 13.36
CA LYS A 7 -2.53 17.49 13.90
C LYS A 7 -1.70 16.53 13.03
N ASP A 8 -2.33 15.45 12.55
CA ASP A 8 -1.67 14.48 11.67
C ASP A 8 -1.30 15.14 10.32
N GLN A 9 -2.19 15.97 9.77
CA GLN A 9 -1.96 16.74 8.55
C GLN A 9 -0.82 17.77 8.72
N GLU A 10 -0.80 18.52 9.82
CA GLU A 10 0.28 19.46 10.14
C GLU A 10 1.64 18.75 10.24
N SER A 11 1.68 17.61 10.95
CA SER A 11 2.89 16.80 11.09
C SER A 11 3.36 16.27 9.74
N MET A 12 2.45 15.74 8.92
CA MET A 12 2.77 15.26 7.57
C MET A 12 3.29 16.37 6.66
N ALA A 13 2.68 17.55 6.68
CA ALA A 13 3.13 18.70 5.91
C ALA A 13 4.55 19.13 6.32
N GLN A 14 4.85 19.12 7.62
CA GLN A 14 6.19 19.39 8.13
C GLN A 14 7.21 18.33 7.68
N TRP A 15 6.85 17.05 7.71
CA TRP A 15 7.74 15.96 7.26
C TRP A 15 8.01 16.02 5.76
N LEU A 16 6.99 16.21 4.92
CA LEU A 16 7.14 16.32 3.46
C LEU A 16 7.86 17.60 3.03
N GLY A 17 7.79 18.65 3.84
CA GLY A 17 8.51 19.90 3.59
C GLY A 17 10.03 19.77 3.69
N ASN A 18 10.54 18.66 4.24
CA ASN A 18 11.97 18.39 4.36
C ASN A 18 12.36 17.25 3.40
N VAL A 19 13.21 17.55 2.42
CA VAL A 19 13.77 16.52 1.53
C VAL A 19 14.77 15.68 2.33
N PRO A 20 14.70 14.34 2.31
CA PRO A 20 15.67 13.50 2.97
C PRO A 20 17.10 13.81 2.50
N ASP A 21 17.98 14.06 3.46
CA ASP A 21 19.30 14.71 3.28
C ASP A 21 20.39 13.78 2.68
N LYS A 22 20.02 12.76 1.90
CA LYS A 22 20.95 11.71 1.43
C LYS A 22 20.60 11.18 0.03
N GLU A 23 21.54 11.33 -0.90
CA GLU A 23 21.43 10.84 -2.29
C GLU A 23 21.47 9.30 -2.45
N ALA A 24 21.79 8.54 -1.40
CA ALA A 24 21.91 7.07 -1.47
C ALA A 24 21.61 6.37 -0.14
N VAL A 25 20.93 5.21 -0.21
CA VAL A 25 20.51 4.37 0.93
C VAL A 25 21.67 3.98 1.86
N LYS A 26 22.88 3.77 1.32
CA LYS A 26 24.07 3.44 2.13
C LYS A 26 24.47 4.53 3.13
N ASN A 27 24.04 5.77 2.89
CA ASN A 27 24.32 6.92 3.76
C ASN A 27 23.15 7.22 4.70
N PHE A 28 22.11 6.38 4.70
CA PHE A 28 21.00 6.46 5.63
C PHE A 28 21.51 6.25 7.05
N VAL A 29 21.32 7.26 7.90
CA VAL A 29 21.60 7.18 9.33
C VAL A 29 20.28 6.88 10.01
N HIS A 30 20.22 5.80 10.80
CA HIS A 30 19.04 5.53 11.63
C HIS A 30 18.81 6.74 12.55
N GLY A 31 17.61 7.29 12.52
CA GLY A 31 17.25 8.54 13.18
C GLY A 31 15.74 8.69 13.24
N PRO A 32 15.20 9.81 13.73
CA PRO A 32 13.79 10.01 14.11
C PRO A 32 12.77 9.94 12.95
N GLY A 33 13.11 9.38 11.79
CA GLY A 33 12.24 9.27 10.62
C GLY A 33 11.18 8.17 10.68
N ILE A 34 10.93 7.58 11.85
CA ILE A 34 9.81 6.66 12.09
C ILE A 34 9.05 7.18 13.29
N ASP A 35 7.99 7.93 13.01
CA ASP A 35 7.06 8.43 14.03
C ASP A 35 5.85 7.51 14.09
N LEU A 36 5.54 7.03 15.31
CA LEU A 36 4.32 6.27 15.55
C LEU A 36 3.15 7.24 15.65
N LEU A 37 2.19 7.14 14.72
CA LEU A 37 0.95 7.91 14.77
C LEU A 37 0.14 7.57 16.03
N ASP A 38 -0.73 8.48 16.49
CA ASP A 38 -1.73 8.16 17.52
C ASP A 38 -2.94 7.41 16.93
N LEU A 39 -3.09 7.41 15.60
CA LEU A 39 -4.12 6.66 14.88
C LEU A 39 -4.03 5.15 15.21
N ARG A 40 -5.17 4.56 15.57
CA ARG A 40 -5.31 3.13 15.86
C ARG A 40 -6.53 2.59 15.10
N PHE A 41 -6.42 1.36 14.64
CA PHE A 41 -7.53 0.61 14.06
C PHE A 41 -7.91 -0.54 14.99
N ASP A 42 -9.19 -0.91 15.01
CA ASP A 42 -9.68 -2.06 15.75
C ASP A 42 -9.27 -3.35 15.01
N ILE A 43 -8.43 -4.14 15.67
CA ILE A 43 -7.92 -5.39 15.12
C ILE A 43 -9.00 -6.47 14.95
N ASN A 44 -10.06 -6.43 15.76
CA ASN A 44 -11.15 -7.39 15.65
C ASN A 44 -12.04 -7.04 14.45
N GLU A 45 -12.34 -5.76 14.23
CA GLU A 45 -13.06 -5.30 13.04
C GLU A 45 -12.26 -5.61 11.76
N LEU A 46 -10.94 -5.44 11.75
CA LEU A 46 -10.08 -5.86 10.63
C LEU A 46 -10.17 -7.36 10.35
N LYS A 47 -10.17 -8.19 11.40
CA LYS A 47 -10.29 -9.65 11.25
C LYS A 47 -11.66 -10.05 10.74
N THR A 48 -12.73 -9.41 11.22
CA THR A 48 -14.10 -9.63 10.75
C THR A 48 -14.21 -9.25 9.28
N ALA A 49 -13.78 -8.04 8.90
CA ALA A 49 -13.79 -7.58 7.52
C ALA A 49 -12.99 -8.51 6.58
N LEU A 50 -11.83 -9.01 7.02
CA LEU A 50 -11.07 -10.00 6.26
C LEU A 50 -11.80 -11.35 6.16
N SER A 51 -12.42 -11.82 7.25
CA SER A 51 -13.19 -13.06 7.26
C SER A 51 -14.39 -12.99 6.29
N ASP A 52 -15.10 -11.88 6.29
CA ASP A 52 -16.24 -11.65 5.40
C ASP A 52 -15.79 -11.56 3.94
N LEU A 53 -14.68 -10.86 3.69
CA LEU A 53 -14.06 -10.79 2.37
C LEU A 53 -13.63 -12.17 1.86
N ARG A 54 -13.07 -13.02 2.73
CA ARG A 54 -12.66 -14.39 2.36
C ARG A 54 -13.83 -15.29 1.97
N GLN A 55 -15.04 -15.01 2.45
CA GLN A 55 -16.23 -15.74 2.06
C GLN A 55 -16.76 -15.30 0.68
N ALA A 56 -16.30 -14.17 0.15
CA ALA A 56 -16.60 -13.75 -1.20
C ALA A 56 -15.85 -14.62 -2.24
N THR A 57 -16.57 -15.02 -3.31
CA THR A 57 -16.04 -15.91 -4.36
C THR A 57 -14.82 -15.33 -5.07
N ASP A 58 -14.81 -14.01 -5.31
CA ASP A 58 -13.70 -13.33 -6.00
C ASP A 58 -12.40 -13.36 -5.18
N PHE A 59 -12.50 -13.28 -3.84
CA PHE A 59 -11.33 -13.39 -2.97
C PHE A 59 -10.77 -14.82 -2.99
N THR A 60 -11.64 -15.82 -2.87
CA THR A 60 -11.21 -17.23 -2.86
C THR A 60 -10.45 -17.57 -4.15
N ALA A 61 -10.98 -17.16 -5.31
CA ALA A 61 -10.32 -17.39 -6.59
C ALA A 61 -8.95 -16.70 -6.68
N ALA A 62 -8.83 -15.45 -6.19
CA ALA A 62 -7.55 -14.75 -6.15
C ALA A 62 -6.55 -15.39 -5.17
N ALA A 63 -7.02 -15.83 -4.01
CA ALA A 63 -6.18 -16.39 -2.95
C ALA A 63 -5.66 -17.80 -3.28
N GLU A 64 -6.43 -18.61 -4.03
CA GLU A 64 -6.02 -19.95 -4.44
C GLU A 64 -5.02 -19.94 -5.60
N ALA A 65 -4.94 -18.86 -6.37
CA ALA A 65 -4.11 -18.79 -7.57
C ALA A 65 -2.63 -18.57 -7.26
N ASP A 66 -2.28 -17.87 -6.17
CA ASP A 66 -0.93 -17.36 -5.97
C ASP A 66 -0.41 -17.46 -4.53
N SER A 67 0.84 -17.89 -4.39
CA SER A 67 1.59 -17.88 -3.12
C SER A 67 1.86 -16.47 -2.57
N PHE A 68 1.73 -15.45 -3.41
CA PHE A 68 1.69 -14.04 -3.06
C PHE A 68 0.59 -13.39 -3.88
N GLY A 69 -0.40 -12.81 -3.23
CA GLY A 69 -1.49 -12.15 -3.93
C GLY A 69 -1.74 -10.73 -3.45
N ALA A 70 -2.42 -9.99 -4.32
CA ALA A 70 -2.79 -8.61 -4.12
C ALA A 70 -4.22 -8.38 -4.58
N LEU A 71 -5.00 -7.66 -3.76
CA LEU A 71 -6.29 -7.10 -4.14
C LEU A 71 -6.21 -5.59 -4.10
N ALA A 72 -6.68 -4.96 -5.18
CA ALA A 72 -6.83 -3.52 -5.23
C ALA A 72 -7.98 -3.11 -4.31
N VAL A 73 -7.70 -2.27 -3.30
CA VAL A 73 -8.74 -1.64 -2.46
C VAL A 73 -9.25 -0.37 -3.15
N THR A 74 -8.35 0.34 -3.83
CA THR A 74 -8.65 1.51 -4.64
C THR A 74 -8.44 1.23 -6.13
N ARG A 75 -9.16 1.95 -6.99
CA ARG A 75 -9.07 1.87 -8.46
C ARG A 75 -9.03 3.26 -9.08
N ARG A 76 -8.59 3.32 -10.34
CA ARG A 76 -8.75 4.52 -11.16
C ARG A 76 -10.23 4.70 -11.55
N PRO A 77 -10.72 5.93 -11.66
CA PRO A 77 -12.07 6.20 -12.15
C PRO A 77 -12.36 5.49 -13.48
N GLY A 78 -13.46 4.74 -13.52
CA GLY A 78 -13.89 4.00 -14.72
C GLY A 78 -13.11 2.72 -15.03
N VAL A 79 -12.14 2.31 -14.21
CA VAL A 79 -11.41 1.04 -14.38
C VAL A 79 -11.98 0.00 -13.43
N GLU A 80 -12.67 -1.00 -13.95
CA GLU A 80 -13.30 -2.04 -13.12
C GLU A 80 -12.34 -3.15 -12.70
N VAL A 81 -11.45 -3.57 -13.61
CA VAL A 81 -10.50 -4.67 -13.38
C VAL A 81 -9.07 -4.12 -13.37
N PRO A 82 -8.29 -4.33 -12.30
CA PRO A 82 -6.90 -3.90 -12.26
C PRO A 82 -6.04 -4.76 -13.21
N THR A 83 -5.03 -4.14 -13.83
CA THR A 83 -3.99 -4.87 -14.56
C THR A 83 -2.98 -5.49 -13.59
N ALA A 84 -2.15 -6.43 -14.06
CA ALA A 84 -1.04 -6.96 -13.26
C ALA A 84 -0.09 -5.83 -12.79
N ASN A 85 0.18 -4.84 -13.65
CA ASN A 85 1.00 -3.68 -13.33
C ASN A 85 0.34 -2.77 -12.26
N ASP A 86 -1.00 -2.74 -12.20
CA ASP A 86 -1.72 -2.01 -11.14
C ASP A 86 -1.61 -2.70 -9.78
N LEU A 87 -1.40 -4.02 -9.77
CA LEU A 87 -1.25 -4.82 -8.56
C LEU A 87 0.19 -4.91 -8.07
N SER A 88 1.19 -4.76 -8.95
CA SER A 88 2.62 -4.84 -8.62
C SER A 88 3.26 -3.46 -8.74
N GLY A 89 3.51 -2.97 -9.96
CA GLY A 89 4.08 -1.64 -10.26
C GLY A 89 5.59 -1.71 -10.48
N LEU A 90 6.20 -0.60 -10.89
CA LEU A 90 7.65 -0.53 -11.17
C LEU A 90 8.50 -0.95 -9.96
N TYR A 91 9.47 -1.83 -10.15
CA TYR A 91 10.52 -2.15 -9.18
C TYR A 91 11.80 -2.49 -9.93
N TRP A 92 12.94 -2.52 -9.23
CA TRP A 92 14.20 -2.94 -9.80
C TRP A 92 14.76 -4.17 -9.09
N LEU A 93 15.32 -5.12 -9.84
CA LEU A 93 16.01 -6.26 -9.28
C LEU A 93 17.28 -6.62 -10.04
N ARG A 94 18.15 -7.39 -9.39
CA ARG A 94 19.33 -8.01 -10.00
C ARG A 94 18.98 -9.44 -10.38
N ALA A 95 18.69 -9.67 -11.65
CA ALA A 95 18.08 -10.92 -12.10
C ALA A 95 19.06 -12.08 -12.25
N ASP A 96 20.35 -11.77 -12.38
CA ASP A 96 21.39 -12.72 -12.69
C ASP A 96 22.74 -12.32 -12.06
N ASP A 97 23.76 -13.11 -12.38
CA ASP A 97 25.13 -12.98 -11.91
C ASP A 97 25.88 -11.75 -12.45
N ARG A 98 25.27 -10.94 -13.34
CA ARG A 98 25.82 -9.64 -13.74
C ARG A 98 25.71 -8.62 -12.60
N TYR A 99 24.84 -8.87 -11.61
CA TYR A 99 24.55 -7.97 -10.48
C TYR A 99 24.11 -6.55 -10.92
N GLN A 100 23.59 -6.41 -12.14
CA GLN A 100 23.05 -5.15 -12.65
C GLN A 100 21.61 -4.98 -12.21
N GLU A 101 21.27 -3.79 -11.74
CA GLU A 101 19.91 -3.44 -11.35
C GLU A 101 19.10 -3.08 -12.60
N GLU A 102 18.03 -3.83 -12.87
CA GLU A 102 17.19 -3.66 -14.06
C GLU A 102 15.74 -3.38 -13.64
N PRO A 103 15.05 -2.42 -14.30
CA PRO A 103 13.65 -2.15 -14.04
C PRO A 103 12.78 -3.33 -14.48
N ARG A 104 11.71 -3.56 -13.72
CA ARG A 104 10.60 -4.45 -14.05
C ARG A 104 9.32 -3.64 -13.99
N GLU A 105 8.40 -3.96 -14.88
CA GLU A 105 7.11 -3.30 -14.97
C GLU A 105 7.21 -1.79 -15.26
N GLU A 106 6.06 -1.12 -15.31
CA GLU A 106 5.93 0.28 -15.67
C GLU A 106 5.57 1.13 -14.45
N ALA A 107 5.98 2.40 -14.48
CA ALA A 107 5.63 3.36 -13.44
C ALA A 107 4.10 3.50 -13.33
N VAL A 108 3.59 3.40 -12.10
CA VAL A 108 2.17 3.54 -11.81
C VAL A 108 1.91 4.96 -11.35
N ASN A 109 0.92 5.64 -11.95
CA ASN A 109 0.45 6.92 -11.43
C ASN A 109 -0.36 6.70 -10.16
N GLU A 110 0.32 6.66 -9.01
CA GLU A 110 -0.24 6.39 -7.69
C GLU A 110 -1.41 7.34 -7.36
N ALA A 111 -1.31 8.62 -7.73
CA ALA A 111 -2.34 9.62 -7.48
C ALA A 111 -3.64 9.42 -8.28
N ALA A 112 -3.65 8.53 -9.28
CA ALA A 112 -4.84 8.25 -10.08
C ALA A 112 -5.83 7.29 -9.40
N PHE A 113 -5.43 6.60 -8.33
CA PHE A 113 -6.25 5.58 -7.66
C PHE A 113 -7.17 6.20 -6.60
N THR A 114 -8.17 6.95 -7.04
CA THR A 114 -9.00 7.80 -6.18
C THR A 114 -10.34 7.18 -5.77
N GLU A 115 -10.76 6.07 -6.37
CA GLU A 115 -12.05 5.43 -6.07
C GLU A 115 -11.87 4.18 -5.23
N LEU A 116 -12.73 3.97 -4.24
CA LEU A 116 -12.82 2.70 -3.53
C LEU A 116 -13.45 1.63 -4.45
N VAL A 117 -12.88 0.42 -4.47
CA VAL A 117 -13.48 -0.71 -5.17
C VAL A 117 -14.79 -1.11 -4.47
N PRO A 118 -15.90 -1.32 -5.20
CA PRO A 118 -17.23 -1.53 -4.62
C PRO A 118 -17.33 -2.62 -3.55
N THR A 119 -16.55 -3.69 -3.67
CA THR A 119 -16.50 -4.80 -2.71
C THR A 119 -16.10 -4.36 -1.28
N PHE A 120 -15.41 -3.22 -1.14
CA PHE A 120 -14.99 -2.71 0.16
C PHE A 120 -15.96 -1.71 0.78
N VAL A 121 -17.00 -1.28 0.06
CA VAL A 121 -18.02 -0.35 0.59
C VAL A 121 -18.77 -1.00 1.76
N GLY A 122 -18.89 -0.28 2.86
CA GLY A 122 -19.49 -0.74 4.11
C GLY A 122 -18.58 -1.64 4.96
N THR A 123 -17.36 -1.92 4.50
CA THR A 123 -16.41 -2.76 5.26
C THR A 123 -15.50 -1.92 6.15
N TYR A 124 -14.84 -2.55 7.12
CA TYR A 124 -13.84 -1.85 7.92
C TYR A 124 -12.63 -1.36 7.10
N PHE A 125 -12.37 -1.95 5.92
CA PHE A 125 -11.34 -1.44 5.01
C PHE A 125 -11.71 -0.09 4.39
N GLU A 126 -13.00 0.19 4.17
CA GLU A 126 -13.45 1.54 3.78
C GLU A 126 -13.13 2.55 4.88
N HIS A 127 -13.42 2.22 6.14
CA HIS A 127 -13.11 3.08 7.27
C HIS A 127 -11.60 3.36 7.35
N VAL A 128 -10.76 2.32 7.23
CA VAL A 128 -9.30 2.48 7.17
C VAL A 128 -8.89 3.42 6.03
N HIS A 129 -9.41 3.21 4.83
CA HIS A 129 -9.13 4.06 3.68
C HIS A 129 -9.53 5.52 3.93
N GLN A 130 -10.72 5.78 4.48
CA GLN A 130 -11.22 7.11 4.79
C GLN A 130 -10.36 7.82 5.86
N GLU A 131 -10.01 7.13 6.95
CA GLU A 131 -9.17 7.72 8.01
C GLU A 131 -7.76 8.06 7.50
N LEU A 132 -7.19 7.18 6.68
CA LEU A 132 -5.86 7.38 6.12
C LEU A 132 -5.84 8.52 5.09
N THR A 133 -6.79 8.55 4.15
CA THR A 133 -6.91 9.61 3.12
C THR A 133 -7.29 10.97 3.69
N ALA A 134 -8.01 11.01 4.81
CA ALA A 134 -8.27 12.26 5.52
C ALA A 134 -6.99 12.89 6.10
N ARG A 135 -5.94 12.11 6.35
CA ARG A 135 -4.71 12.56 7.02
C ARG A 135 -3.52 12.69 6.09
N PHE A 136 -3.43 11.84 5.07
CA PHE A 136 -2.22 11.66 4.28
C PHE A 136 -2.51 11.69 2.77
N PRO A 137 -1.58 12.20 1.94
CA PRO A 137 -1.63 12.02 0.50
C PRO A 137 -1.27 10.55 0.18
N ILE A 138 -2.28 9.75 -0.13
CA ILE A 138 -2.11 8.30 -0.38
C ILE A 138 -2.24 8.02 -1.88
N GLY A 139 -1.36 7.13 -2.36
CA GLY A 139 -1.46 6.52 -3.67
C GLY A 139 -2.51 5.41 -3.71
N ARG A 140 -2.18 4.29 -4.34
CA ARG A 140 -3.07 3.12 -4.32
C ARG A 140 -3.02 2.38 -2.98
N MET A 141 -4.19 1.94 -2.50
CA MET A 141 -4.31 1.02 -1.37
C MET A 141 -4.54 -0.41 -1.89
N ARG A 142 -3.82 -1.37 -1.30
CA ARG A 142 -3.90 -2.79 -1.65
C ARG A 142 -3.94 -3.65 -0.39
N LEU A 143 -4.66 -4.76 -0.45
CA LEU A 143 -4.50 -5.87 0.49
C LEU A 143 -3.54 -6.87 -0.10
N LEU A 144 -2.49 -7.21 0.65
CA LEU A 144 -1.46 -8.16 0.24
C LEU A 144 -1.49 -9.37 1.17
N TRP A 145 -1.29 -10.57 0.62
CA TRP A 145 -1.11 -11.79 1.40
C TRP A 145 0.01 -12.65 0.83
N LYS A 146 0.52 -13.52 1.70
CA LYS A 146 1.64 -14.42 1.44
C LYS A 146 1.37 -15.75 2.12
N ASP A 147 1.65 -16.83 1.42
CA ASP A 147 1.69 -18.16 2.01
C ASP A 147 2.87 -18.31 2.99
N LEU A 148 2.78 -19.31 3.86
CA LEU A 148 3.87 -19.66 4.76
C LEU A 148 5.11 -20.06 3.95
N TYR A 149 6.29 -19.71 4.46
CA TYR A 149 7.60 -20.03 3.87
C TYR A 149 7.89 -19.39 2.50
N ASN A 150 7.36 -18.20 2.24
CA ASN A 150 7.75 -17.39 1.09
C ASN A 150 8.47 -16.09 1.52
N CYS A 151 9.13 -15.43 0.58
CA CYS A 151 9.70 -14.10 0.76
C CYS A 151 9.57 -13.31 -0.54
N ASN A 152 9.72 -11.98 -0.48
CA ASN A 152 9.88 -11.20 -1.70
C ASN A 152 11.32 -11.36 -2.21
N SER A 153 11.51 -11.27 -3.52
CA SER A 153 12.86 -11.17 -4.09
C SER A 153 13.58 -9.94 -3.54
N TRP A 154 14.91 -9.92 -3.58
CA TRP A 154 15.66 -8.72 -3.23
C TRP A 154 15.48 -7.68 -4.35
N HIS A 155 14.76 -6.60 -4.05
CA HIS A 155 14.42 -5.56 -5.01
C HIS A 155 14.42 -4.18 -4.34
N ARG A 156 14.35 -3.14 -5.18
CA ARG A 156 14.15 -1.76 -4.79
C ARG A 156 12.87 -1.24 -5.43
N ASP A 157 11.96 -0.74 -4.61
CA ASP A 157 10.77 -0.01 -5.06
C ASP A 157 11.14 1.42 -5.51
N PRO A 158 10.27 2.13 -6.24
CA PRO A 158 10.54 3.48 -6.76
C PRO A 158 10.82 4.53 -5.69
#